data_AF-A0A1A7NSZ0-F1
#
_entry.id   AF-A0A1A7NSZ0-F1
#
_cell.length_a   1.000
_cell.length_b   1.000
_cell.length_c   1.000
_cell.angle_alpha   90.00
_cell.angle_beta   90.00
_cell.angle_gamma   90.00
#
_symmetry.space_group_name_H-M   'P 1'
#
loop_
_entity.id
_entity.type
_entity.pdbx_description
1 polymer ?
#
loop_
_entity_poly.entity_id
_entity_poly.type
_entity_poly.pdbx_seq_one_letter_code
_entity_poly.pdbx_strand_id
1 'polypeptide(L)'
;MFKFSFLAALLFCALASNSFANTSTQIPSQCQQLFQQTEELISEAEKQPGTHLQIANIKNKLSESKQKILQMSVEHQIKSCDKGLLALNNMKGKEE
;
A
#
# COMPACT_ATOMS: atom_id res chain seq x y z
N MET A 1 -4.23 -8.36 62.29
CA MET A 1 -5.47 -7.56 62.16
C MET A 1 -5.20 -6.39 61.22
N PHE A 2 -5.37 -6.59 59.92
CA PHE A 2 -5.21 -5.51 58.93
C PHE A 2 -6.56 -4.82 58.73
N LYS A 3 -6.58 -3.51 59.00
CA LYS A 3 -7.74 -2.63 58.90
C LYS A 3 -8.10 -2.44 57.41
N PHE A 4 -9.26 -2.92 56.99
CA PHE A 4 -9.83 -2.59 55.69
C PHE A 4 -10.43 -1.19 55.76
N SER A 5 -9.70 -0.22 55.20
CA SER A 5 -10.25 1.06 54.80
C SER A 5 -9.90 1.23 53.34
N PHE A 6 -10.90 1.25 52.47
CA PHE A 6 -10.95 2.09 51.26
C PHE A 6 -12.34 1.92 50.64
N LEU A 7 -13.20 2.89 50.93
CA LEU A 7 -14.35 3.20 50.10
C LEU A 7 -13.85 3.81 48.77
N ALA A 8 -14.68 3.63 47.75
CA ALA A 8 -14.79 4.38 46.51
C ALA A 8 -13.76 4.07 45.39
N ALA A 9 -14.26 3.42 44.33
CA ALA A 9 -14.28 4.06 43.01
C ALA A 9 -15.34 3.36 42.15
N LEU A 10 -16.38 4.12 41.82
CA LEU A 10 -17.46 3.73 40.92
C LEU A 10 -16.91 3.51 39.50
N LEU A 11 -17.47 2.49 38.84
CA LEU A 11 -17.47 2.30 37.40
C LEU A 11 -17.71 3.64 36.68
N PHE A 12 -16.76 4.05 35.84
CA PHE A 12 -17.07 4.76 34.62
C PHE A 12 -16.32 4.11 33.47
N CYS A 13 -17.05 3.25 32.76
CA CYS A 13 -16.64 2.66 31.51
C CYS A 13 -16.69 3.76 30.44
N ALA A 14 -15.62 4.53 30.31
CA ALA A 14 -15.45 5.41 29.15
C ALA A 14 -14.87 4.57 28.01
N LEU A 15 -15.76 3.90 27.28
CA LEU A 15 -15.49 3.44 25.92
C LEU A 15 -15.15 4.68 25.10
N ALA A 16 -13.86 4.99 24.96
CA ALA A 16 -13.40 5.96 23.99
C ALA A 16 -13.88 5.46 22.62
N SER A 17 -14.83 6.19 22.05
CA SER A 17 -15.40 5.92 20.75
C SER A 17 -14.25 5.88 19.74
N ASN A 18 -13.92 4.70 19.24
CA ASN A 18 -13.17 4.59 17.99
C ASN A 18 -14.01 5.29 16.94
N SER A 19 -13.69 6.55 16.68
CA SER A 19 -14.11 7.22 15.46
C SER A 19 -13.39 6.49 14.34
N PHE A 20 -14.00 5.41 13.85
CA PHE A 20 -13.75 4.92 12.52
C PHE A 20 -14.28 6.02 11.60
N ALA A 21 -13.45 7.03 11.38
CA ALA A 21 -13.61 7.91 10.25
C ALA A 21 -13.76 6.99 9.05
N ASN A 22 -14.88 7.15 8.34
CA ASN A 22 -15.11 6.55 7.03
C ASN A 22 -13.98 7.03 6.11
N THR A 23 -12.84 6.34 6.12
CA THR A 23 -11.83 6.48 5.09
C THR A 23 -12.41 5.75 3.89
N SER A 24 -13.01 6.49 2.97
CA SER A 24 -12.97 6.07 1.57
C SER A 24 -11.53 5.64 1.29
N THR A 25 -11.32 4.34 1.08
CA THR A 25 -10.02 3.70 0.88
C THR A 25 -9.48 4.07 -0.50
N GLN A 26 -9.35 5.36 -0.77
CA GLN A 26 -8.78 5.83 -2.01
C GLN A 26 -7.28 5.62 -1.95
N ILE A 27 -6.83 4.69 -2.80
CA ILE A 27 -5.42 4.51 -3.13
C ILE A 27 -4.86 5.87 -3.57
N PRO A 28 -3.73 6.32 -3.03
CA PRO A 28 -3.12 7.58 -3.46
C PRO A 28 -2.89 7.62 -4.96
N SER A 29 -3.08 8.79 -5.57
CA SER A 29 -2.97 8.98 -7.02
C SER A 29 -1.64 8.50 -7.60
N GLN A 30 -0.55 8.66 -6.83
CA GLN A 30 0.80 8.24 -7.23
C GLN A 30 0.91 6.71 -7.34
N CYS A 31 0.22 5.99 -6.46
CA CYS A 31 0.15 4.54 -6.55
C CYS A 31 -0.72 4.09 -7.73
N GLN A 32 -1.84 4.76 -7.99
CA GLN A 32 -2.65 4.49 -9.18
C GLN A 32 -1.84 4.67 -10.46
N GLN A 33 -1.12 5.79 -10.58
CA GLN A 33 -0.27 6.08 -11.72
C GLN A 33 0.85 5.04 -11.88
N LEU A 34 1.55 4.70 -10.79
CA LEU A 34 2.63 3.71 -10.82
C LEU A 34 2.11 2.35 -11.29
N PHE A 35 1.01 1.90 -10.72
CA PHE A 35 0.42 0.60 -11.03
C PHE A 35 -0.07 0.54 -12.48
N GLN A 36 -0.72 1.59 -12.96
CA GLN A 36 -1.19 1.66 -14.34
C GLN A 36 -0.01 1.63 -15.33
N GLN A 37 0.99 2.49 -15.15
CA GLN A 37 2.13 2.53 -16.07
C GLN A 37 2.92 1.22 -16.07
N THR A 38 3.02 0.54 -14.92
CA THR A 38 3.66 -0.77 -14.84
C THR A 38 2.85 -1.85 -15.56
N GLU A 39 1.52 -1.82 -15.45
CA GLU A 39 0.63 -2.75 -16.16
C GLU A 39 0.68 -2.55 -17.68
N GLU A 40 0.76 -1.30 -18.15
CA GLU A 40 0.94 -0.97 -19.56
C GLU A 40 2.24 -1.56 -20.11
N LEU A 41 3.36 -1.42 -19.37
CA LEU A 41 4.64 -2.03 -19.75
C LEU A 41 4.60 -3.55 -19.77
N ILE A 42 3.94 -4.16 -18.78
CA ILE A 42 3.72 -5.61 -18.76
C ILE A 42 2.93 -6.03 -19.99
N SER A 43 1.84 -5.34 -20.32
CA SER A 43 1.00 -5.65 -21.48
C SER A 43 1.77 -5.55 -22.79
N GLU A 44 2.67 -4.59 -22.93
CA GLU A 44 3.52 -4.48 -24.11
C GLU A 44 4.55 -5.63 -24.17
N ALA A 45 5.18 -5.94 -23.03
CA ALA A 45 6.14 -7.01 -22.95
C ALA A 45 5.51 -8.40 -23.18
N GLU A 46 4.22 -8.61 -22.86
CA GLU A 46 3.50 -9.84 -23.20
C GLU A 46 3.35 -10.06 -24.70
N LYS A 47 3.29 -9.00 -25.51
CA LYS A 47 3.17 -9.14 -26.97
C LYS A 47 4.47 -9.62 -27.62
N GLN A 48 5.60 -9.52 -26.90
CA GLN A 48 6.90 -9.92 -27.40
C GLN A 48 7.05 -11.46 -27.40
N PRO A 49 7.59 -12.07 -28.46
CA PRO A 49 7.82 -13.51 -28.51
C PRO A 49 8.84 -13.94 -27.46
N GLY A 50 8.60 -15.07 -26.79
CA GLY A 50 9.53 -15.66 -25.82
C GLY A 50 9.48 -15.07 -24.41
N THR A 51 8.63 -14.08 -24.12
CA THR A 51 8.59 -13.40 -22.81
C THR A 51 7.53 -13.96 -21.85
N HIS A 52 6.54 -14.72 -22.32
CA HIS A 52 5.32 -15.04 -21.55
C HIS A 52 5.58 -15.67 -20.17
N LEU A 53 6.56 -16.57 -20.05
CA LEU A 53 6.91 -17.19 -18.77
C LEU A 53 7.51 -16.18 -17.78
N GLN A 54 8.36 -15.28 -18.27
CA GLN A 54 8.95 -14.22 -17.44
C GLN A 54 7.87 -13.21 -17.03
N ILE A 55 6.94 -12.88 -17.93
CA ILE A 55 5.85 -11.96 -17.62
C ILE A 55 4.89 -12.52 -16.58
N ALA A 56 4.57 -13.82 -16.61
CA ALA A 56 3.75 -14.44 -15.57
C ALA A 56 4.37 -14.26 -14.17
N ASN A 57 5.68 -14.46 -14.05
CA ASN A 57 6.39 -14.23 -12.80
C ASN A 57 6.40 -12.76 -12.37
N ILE A 58 6.53 -11.83 -13.32
CA ILE A 58 6.47 -10.39 -13.06
C ILE A 58 5.08 -9.98 -12.56
N LYS A 59 4.00 -10.48 -13.17
CA LYS A 59 2.62 -10.23 -12.74
C LYS A 59 2.38 -10.69 -11.30
N ASN A 60 2.87 -11.88 -10.93
CA ASN A 60 2.75 -12.39 -9.56
C ASN A 60 3.46 -11.48 -8.56
N LYS A 61 4.71 -11.09 -8.84
CA LYS A 61 5.48 -10.18 -7.98
C LYS A 61 4.84 -8.79 -7.88
N LEU A 62 4.28 -8.29 -8.99
CA LEU A 62 3.56 -7.02 -8.99
C LEU A 62 2.33 -7.09 -8.09
N SER A 63 1.53 -8.16 -8.19
CA SER A 63 0.35 -8.37 -7.35
C SER A 63 0.71 -8.40 -5.86
N GLU A 64 1.75 -9.16 -5.48
CA GLU A 64 2.26 -9.22 -4.11
C GLU A 64 2.70 -7.84 -3.61
N SER A 65 3.46 -7.10 -4.44
CA SER A 65 3.92 -5.75 -4.11
C SER A 65 2.76 -4.77 -3.92
N LYS A 66 1.73 -4.83 -4.79
CA LYS A 66 0.52 -4.02 -4.66
C LYS A 66 -0.18 -4.28 -3.33
N GLN A 67 -0.43 -5.54 -3.00
CA GLN A 67 -1.06 -5.92 -1.73
C GLN A 67 -0.27 -5.40 -0.52
N LYS A 68 1.06 -5.55 -0.54
CA LYS A 68 1.92 -5.07 0.54
C LYS A 68 1.85 -3.55 0.70
N ILE A 69 1.90 -2.79 -0.40
CA ILE A 69 1.79 -1.32 -0.36
C ILE A 69 0.45 -0.89 0.23
N LEU A 70 -0.65 -1.52 -0.19
CA LEU A 70 -1.99 -1.18 0.27
C LEU A 70 -2.23 -1.48 1.76
N GLN A 71 -1.40 -2.31 2.38
CA GLN A 71 -1.41 -2.58 3.82
C GLN A 71 -0.58 -1.56 4.64
N MET A 72 0.14 -0.65 3.99
CA MET A 72 0.95 0.39 4.66
C MET A 72 0.12 1.63 5.00
N SER A 73 0.67 2.52 5.84
CA SER A 73 0.09 3.86 6.05
C SER A 73 0.07 4.67 4.75
N VAL A 74 -0.87 5.61 4.62
CA VAL A 74 -1.01 6.46 3.42
C VAL A 74 0.28 7.22 3.10
N GLU A 75 0.97 7.75 4.11
CA GLU A 75 2.26 8.42 3.93
C GLU A 75 3.31 7.48 3.31
N HIS A 76 3.40 6.25 3.82
CA HIS A 76 4.31 5.26 3.27
C HIS A 76 3.89 4.76 1.88
N GLN A 77 2.59 4.70 1.59
CA GLN A 77 2.09 4.43 0.25
C GLN A 77 2.57 5.50 -0.73
N ILE A 78 2.34 6.78 -0.43
CA ILE A 78 2.79 7.92 -1.23
C ILE A 78 4.30 7.84 -1.47
N LYS A 79 5.09 7.72 -0.40
CA LYS A 79 6.56 7.66 -0.51
C LYS A 79 7.06 6.46 -1.32
N SER A 80 6.45 5.29 -1.13
CA SER A 80 6.79 4.08 -1.90
C SER A 80 6.48 4.26 -3.38
N CYS A 81 5.32 4.81 -3.69
CA CYS A 81 4.85 4.98 -5.06
C CYS A 81 5.59 6.10 -5.79
N ASP A 82 5.92 7.21 -5.12
CA ASP A 82 6.78 8.27 -5.68
C ASP A 82 8.16 7.74 -6.05
N LYS A 83 8.76 6.93 -5.16
CA LYS A 83 10.05 6.29 -5.45
C LYS A 83 9.95 5.34 -6.66
N GLY A 84 8.85 4.59 -6.76
CA GLY A 84 8.59 3.72 -7.90
C GLY A 84 8.45 4.50 -9.20
N LEU A 85 7.69 5.61 -9.20
CA LEU A 85 7.51 6.49 -10.35
C LEU A 85 8.83 7.12 -10.80
N LEU A 86 9.64 7.60 -9.85
CA LEU A 86 10.97 8.14 -10.17
C LEU A 86 11.85 7.09 -10.83
N ALA A 87 11.90 5.87 -10.26
CA ALA A 87 12.67 4.77 -10.85
C ALA A 87 12.16 4.42 -12.26
N LEU A 88 10.83 4.37 -12.45
CA LEU A 88 10.20 4.09 -13.73
C LEU A 88 10.55 5.12 -14.80
N ASN A 89 10.44 6.40 -14.47
CA ASN A 89 10.81 7.49 -15.36
C ASN A 89 12.31 7.47 -15.71
N ASN A 90 13.17 7.15 -14.74
CA ASN A 90 14.60 7.01 -14.97
C ASN A 90 14.97 5.82 -15.84
N MET A 91 14.13 4.76 -15.91
CA MET A 91 14.35 3.66 -16.84
C MET A 91 13.93 4.05 -18.26
N LYS A 92 12.79 4.73 -18.41
CA LYS A 92 12.32 5.25 -19.70
C LYS A 92 13.28 6.28 -20.31
N GLY A 93 13.85 7.16 -19.49
CA GLY A 93 14.82 8.16 -19.94
C GLY A 93 16.23 7.63 -20.23
N LYS A 94 16.48 6.31 -20.08
CA LYS A 94 17.75 5.66 -20.41
C LYS A 94 17.72 4.94 -21.77
N GLU A 95 16.64 5.08 -22.52
CA GLU A 95 16.49 4.56 -23.88
C GLU A 95 16.98 5.56 -24.95
N GLU A 96 17.68 6.64 -24.56
CA GLU A 96 18.40 7.58 -25.44
C GLU A 96 19.89 7.26 -25.56
#